data_AF-A0A550H3G0-F1
#
_entry.id   AF-A0A550H3G0-F1
#
_cell.length_a   1.000
_cell.length_b   1.000
_cell.length_c   1.000
_cell.angle_alpha   90.00
_cell.angle_beta   90.00
_cell.angle_gamma   90.00
#
_symmetry.space_group_name_H-M   'P 1'
#
loop_
_entity.id
_entity.type
_entity.pdbx_description
1 polymer ?
#
loop_
_entity_poly.entity_id
_entity_poly.type
_entity_poly.pdbx_seq_one_letter_code
_entity_poly.pdbx_strand_id
1 'polypeptide(L)'
;VGNARFEHHVEKAYYDTDLRATEAVVGLYDQGVMVTKIQKAFSVGAFGVEKNRRLVPTRWSITAVDDIVSKNLAETVKTFSEINEYRVYESVYLDNVFEILMIPGGWSYESMEAWYPGTVWNPHGRNTAIYSDYEGNNGRTAYAQIGGCYYSARLAVCEQLIKERRQATVVVLREARPGYIMPIGVWQVRENVRNAMRNVPYKYNTLNEALSRISSRLEIPLKRWINQGSLLKNILYQRRITDYFKKNPTPPN
;
A
#
# COMPACT_ATOMS: atom_id res chain seq x y z
N VAL A 1 -22.02 -4.51 20.59
CA VAL A 1 -21.41 -4.62 21.94
C VAL A 1 -19.94 -4.99 21.76
N GLY A 2 -19.02 -4.04 21.97
CA GLY A 2 -17.59 -4.27 21.65
C GLY A 2 -16.65 -3.09 21.92
N ASN A 3 -17.14 -1.94 22.41
CA ASN A 3 -16.31 -0.74 22.62
C ASN A 3 -15.41 -0.83 23.85
N ALA A 4 -15.92 -1.35 24.97
CA ALA A 4 -15.25 -1.31 26.28
C ALA A 4 -13.88 -2.02 26.31
N ARG A 5 -13.75 -3.17 25.62
CA ARG A 5 -12.48 -3.93 25.60
C ARG A 5 -11.37 -3.16 24.88
N PHE A 6 -11.69 -2.55 23.74
CA PHE A 6 -10.70 -1.77 22.98
C PHE A 6 -10.36 -0.44 23.64
N GLU A 7 -11.30 0.16 24.37
CA GLU A 7 -11.05 1.35 25.20
C GLU A 7 -10.04 1.06 26.31
N HIS A 8 -10.16 -0.09 27.00
CA HIS A 8 -9.20 -0.50 28.02
C HIS A 8 -7.77 -0.69 27.48
N HIS A 9 -7.60 -1.19 26.25
CA HIS A 9 -6.28 -1.32 25.62
C HIS A 9 -5.64 0.04 25.35
N VAL A 10 -6.42 0.98 24.78
CA VAL A 10 -5.96 2.35 24.50
C VAL A 10 -5.66 3.10 25.80
N GLU A 11 -6.50 2.94 26.81
CA GLU A 11 -6.33 3.53 28.14
C GLU A 11 -5.05 3.03 28.83
N LYS A 12 -4.78 1.72 28.77
CA LYS A 12 -3.54 1.14 29.29
C LYS A 12 -2.30 1.74 28.60
N ALA A 13 -2.33 1.85 27.27
CA ALA A 13 -1.24 2.47 26.51
C ALA A 13 -1.10 3.98 26.79
N TYR A 14 -2.19 4.65 27.16
CA TYR A 14 -2.18 6.05 27.58
C TYR A 14 -1.51 6.24 28.94
N TYR A 15 -1.79 5.37 29.91
CA TYR A 15 -1.18 5.45 31.24
C TYR A 15 0.29 5.00 31.27
N ASP A 16 0.76 4.31 30.23
CA ASP A 16 2.17 3.97 30.08
C ASP A 16 2.97 5.17 29.52
N THR A 17 3.56 5.94 30.42
CA THR A 17 4.28 7.19 30.12
C THR A 17 5.71 6.99 29.66
N ASP A 18 6.21 5.75 29.64
CA ASP A 18 7.58 5.41 29.21
C ASP A 18 7.59 4.69 27.85
N LEU A 19 6.45 4.13 27.43
CA LEU A 19 6.28 3.45 26.15
C LEU A 19 6.45 4.38 24.95
N ARG A 20 7.26 3.98 23.98
CA ARG A 20 7.43 4.74 22.72
C ARG A 20 6.13 4.70 21.91
N ALA A 21 5.81 5.81 21.24
CA ALA A 21 4.57 5.92 20.47
C ALA A 21 4.44 4.85 19.37
N THR A 22 5.56 4.49 18.73
CA THR A 22 5.63 3.40 17.73
C THR A 22 5.25 2.05 18.33
N GLU A 23 5.77 1.72 19.51
CA GLU A 23 5.51 0.45 20.21
C GLU A 23 4.05 0.38 20.67
N ALA A 24 3.52 1.48 21.19
CA ALA A 24 2.10 1.59 21.54
C ALA A 24 1.18 1.35 20.33
N VAL A 25 1.48 1.99 19.19
CA VAL A 25 0.69 1.85 17.96
C VAL A 25 0.70 0.40 17.46
N VAL A 26 1.88 -0.23 17.38
CA VAL A 26 2.01 -1.63 16.93
C VAL A 26 1.29 -2.56 17.92
N GLY A 27 1.54 -2.42 19.22
CA GLY A 27 0.93 -3.28 20.24
C GLY A 27 -0.60 -3.19 20.27
N LEU A 28 -1.18 -1.99 20.10
CA LEU A 28 -2.63 -1.83 20.00
C LEU A 28 -3.19 -2.47 18.73
N TYR A 29 -2.49 -2.31 17.62
CA TYR A 29 -2.90 -2.91 16.35
C TYR A 29 -2.89 -4.44 16.43
N ASP A 30 -1.84 -5.04 16.98
CA ASP A 30 -1.71 -6.49 17.19
C ASP A 30 -2.78 -7.05 18.14
N GLN A 31 -3.23 -6.24 19.10
CA GLN A 31 -4.36 -6.55 19.99
C GLN A 31 -5.73 -6.44 19.30
N GLY A 32 -5.77 -6.10 18.02
CA GLY A 32 -6.99 -5.98 17.22
C GLY A 32 -7.74 -4.67 17.40
N VAL A 33 -7.13 -3.64 18.01
CA VAL A 33 -7.73 -2.31 18.09
C VAL A 33 -7.83 -1.74 16.67
N MET A 34 -9.02 -1.25 16.31
CA MET A 34 -9.24 -0.64 14.99
C MET A 34 -8.24 0.49 14.73
N VAL A 35 -7.59 0.47 13.55
CA VAL A 35 -6.60 1.49 13.15
C VAL A 35 -7.16 2.93 13.27
N THR A 36 -8.45 3.13 13.00
CA THR A 36 -9.10 4.44 13.13
C THR A 36 -9.19 4.93 14.58
N LYS A 37 -9.30 4.03 15.55
CA LYS A 37 -9.23 4.38 16.98
C LYS A 37 -7.80 4.73 17.37
N ILE A 38 -6.82 3.96 16.90
CA ILE A 38 -5.40 4.25 17.13
C ILE A 38 -5.04 5.62 16.55
N GLN A 39 -5.49 5.94 15.34
CA GLN A 39 -5.30 7.25 14.70
C GLN A 39 -5.89 8.41 15.51
N LYS A 40 -7.10 8.23 16.05
CA LYS A 40 -7.74 9.25 16.92
C LYS A 40 -6.95 9.45 18.22
N ALA A 41 -6.58 8.37 18.90
CA ALA A 41 -5.78 8.43 20.12
C ALA A 41 -4.40 9.06 19.85
N PHE A 42 -3.76 8.69 18.75
CA PHE A 42 -2.48 9.27 18.32
C PHE A 42 -2.59 10.79 18.08
N SER A 43 -3.69 11.25 17.45
CA SER A 43 -3.89 12.68 17.15
C SER A 43 -4.03 13.55 18.40
N VAL A 44 -4.56 13.00 19.49
CA VAL A 44 -4.67 13.71 20.78
C VAL A 44 -3.42 13.57 21.65
N GLY A 45 -2.34 12.99 21.11
CA GLY A 45 -1.09 12.80 21.84
C GLY A 45 -1.18 11.72 22.91
N ALA A 46 -2.05 10.72 22.76
CA ALA A 46 -2.27 9.71 23.79
C ALA A 46 -1.09 8.74 23.99
N PHE A 47 -0.13 8.69 23.07
CA PHE A 47 0.95 7.69 23.09
C PHE A 47 2.33 8.35 23.09
N GLY A 48 3.31 7.63 23.63
CA GLY A 48 4.70 8.08 23.69
C GLY A 48 5.11 8.51 25.08
N VAL A 49 6.40 8.76 25.22
CA VAL A 49 6.99 9.29 26.46
C VAL A 49 6.29 10.60 26.81
N GLU A 50 5.81 10.76 28.05
CA GLU A 50 4.92 11.87 28.46
C GLU A 50 5.44 13.24 28.02
N LYS A 51 6.74 13.51 28.24
CA LYS A 51 7.41 14.77 27.87
C LYS A 51 7.42 15.07 26.37
N ASN A 52 7.20 14.05 25.53
CA ASN A 52 7.21 14.13 24.08
C ASN A 52 5.80 14.03 23.45
N ARG A 53 4.75 13.86 24.27
CA ARG A 53 3.36 13.81 23.79
C ARG A 53 2.95 15.18 23.26
N ARG A 54 2.38 15.20 22.06
CA ARG A 54 1.92 16.42 21.38
C ARG A 54 0.65 16.12 20.60
N LEU A 55 -0.20 17.14 20.45
CA LEU A 55 -1.30 17.08 19.49
C LEU A 55 -0.73 17.03 18.07
N VAL A 56 -1.24 16.11 17.25
CA VAL A 56 -0.82 15.92 15.87
C VAL A 56 -2.04 16.10 14.96
N PRO A 57 -1.97 16.93 13.91
CA PRO A 57 -3.06 17.07 12.96
C PRO A 57 -3.57 15.72 12.47
N THR A 58 -4.89 15.56 12.34
CA THR A 58 -5.54 14.27 12.01
C THR A 58 -4.97 13.64 10.74
N ARG A 59 -4.67 14.45 9.71
CA ARG A 59 -4.08 13.96 8.46
C ARG A 59 -2.69 13.35 8.67
N TRP A 60 -1.86 13.98 9.50
CA TRP A 60 -0.53 13.45 9.82
C TRP A 60 -0.61 12.24 10.73
N SER A 61 -1.57 12.20 11.64
CA SER A 61 -1.82 11.04 12.50
C SER A 61 -2.25 9.81 11.70
N ILE A 62 -3.12 9.99 10.70
CA ILE A 62 -3.50 8.91 9.77
C ILE A 62 -2.26 8.35 9.07
N THR A 63 -1.47 9.23 8.45
CA THR A 63 -0.26 8.80 7.73
C THR A 63 0.77 8.15 8.65
N ALA A 64 1.01 8.72 9.84
CA ALA A 64 2.00 8.21 10.78
C ALA A 64 1.63 6.82 11.30
N VAL A 65 0.38 6.63 11.71
CA VAL A 65 -0.10 5.32 12.18
C VAL A 65 -0.06 4.31 11.03
N ASP A 66 -0.50 4.67 9.83
CA ASP A 66 -0.46 3.76 8.68
C ASP A 66 0.99 3.38 8.33
N ASP A 67 1.93 4.33 8.35
CA ASP A 67 3.35 4.07 8.09
C ASP A 67 3.98 3.15 9.13
N ILE A 68 3.74 3.41 10.42
CA ILE A 68 4.24 2.61 11.54
C ILE A 68 3.76 1.17 11.44
N VAL A 69 2.43 0.99 11.33
CA VAL A 69 1.84 -0.35 11.29
C VAL A 69 2.31 -1.09 10.04
N SER A 70 2.23 -0.46 8.87
CA SER A 70 2.59 -1.13 7.62
C SER A 70 4.08 -1.46 7.53
N LYS A 71 4.99 -0.67 8.14
CA LYS A 71 6.42 -1.03 8.28
C LYS A 71 6.59 -2.30 9.11
N ASN A 72 5.95 -2.36 10.27
CA ASN A 72 6.03 -3.54 11.14
C ASN A 72 5.49 -4.80 10.43
N LEU A 73 4.34 -4.68 9.76
CA LEU A 73 3.79 -5.80 8.98
C LEU A 73 4.69 -6.19 7.80
N ALA A 74 5.28 -5.22 7.10
CA ALA A 74 6.19 -5.49 5.98
C ALA A 74 7.43 -6.29 6.43
N GLU A 75 8.00 -6.01 7.61
CA GLU A 75 9.10 -6.84 8.16
C GLU A 75 8.68 -8.30 8.37
N THR A 76 7.45 -8.52 8.81
CA THR A 76 6.92 -9.88 8.95
C THR A 76 6.66 -10.52 7.59
N VAL A 77 6.06 -9.80 6.64
CA VAL A 77 5.81 -10.27 5.26
C VAL A 77 7.11 -10.73 4.60
N LYS A 78 8.23 -10.05 4.86
CA LYS A 78 9.56 -10.40 4.31
C LYS A 78 10.04 -11.80 4.66
N THR A 79 9.53 -12.37 5.75
CA THR A 79 9.90 -13.71 6.23
C THR A 79 9.14 -14.84 5.56
N PHE A 80 8.07 -14.53 4.80
CA PHE A 80 7.23 -15.52 4.16
C PHE A 80 7.74 -15.96 2.79
N SER A 81 7.27 -17.14 2.36
CA SER A 81 7.51 -17.63 1.01
C SER A 81 6.80 -16.75 -0.03
N GLU A 82 7.44 -16.57 -1.17
CA GLU A 82 6.89 -15.81 -2.29
C GLU A 82 5.61 -16.47 -2.86
N ILE A 83 4.72 -15.66 -3.43
CA ILE A 83 3.65 -16.17 -4.31
C ILE A 83 4.25 -16.81 -5.57
N ASN A 84 3.54 -17.75 -6.19
CA ASN A 84 4.01 -18.48 -7.36
C ASN A 84 3.30 -18.08 -8.66
N GLU A 85 2.26 -17.26 -8.59
CA GLU A 85 1.49 -16.76 -9.72
C GLU A 85 1.36 -15.23 -9.71
N TYR A 86 1.09 -14.65 -10.87
CA TYR A 86 0.73 -13.24 -10.96
C TYR A 86 -0.73 -13.07 -10.56
N ARG A 87 -1.03 -12.04 -9.78
CA ARG A 87 -2.40 -11.77 -9.31
C ARG A 87 -2.79 -10.34 -9.59
N VAL A 88 -4.01 -10.15 -10.07
CA VAL A 88 -4.61 -8.83 -10.24
C VAL A 88 -5.86 -8.75 -9.36
N TYR A 89 -5.89 -7.76 -8.49
CA TYR A 89 -7.05 -7.40 -7.67
C TYR A 89 -7.61 -6.08 -8.17
N GLU A 90 -8.93 -5.98 -8.21
CA GLU A 90 -9.62 -4.85 -8.80
C GLU A 90 -10.65 -4.28 -7.83
N SER A 91 -10.75 -2.95 -7.77
CA SER A 91 -11.85 -2.27 -7.09
C SER A 91 -12.17 -0.97 -7.83
N VAL A 92 -13.47 -0.67 -7.95
CA VAL A 92 -13.95 0.61 -8.48
C VAL A 92 -14.88 1.22 -7.47
N TYR A 93 -14.61 2.46 -7.06
CA TYR A 93 -15.45 3.18 -6.10
C TYR A 93 -15.37 4.68 -6.34
N LEU A 94 -16.53 5.33 -6.48
CA LEU A 94 -16.64 6.78 -6.72
C LEU A 94 -15.71 7.26 -7.84
N ASP A 95 -15.76 6.56 -8.97
CA ASP A 95 -14.94 6.85 -10.16
C ASP A 95 -13.42 6.80 -9.92
N ASN A 96 -12.98 6.09 -8.87
CA ASN A 96 -11.59 5.69 -8.70
C ASN A 96 -11.46 4.23 -9.09
N VAL A 97 -10.57 3.95 -10.02
CA VAL A 97 -10.22 2.59 -10.42
C VAL A 97 -8.91 2.20 -9.74
N PHE A 98 -8.93 1.10 -9.01
CA PHE A 98 -7.77 0.51 -8.36
C PHE A 98 -7.47 -0.84 -9.01
N GLU A 99 -6.24 -0.96 -9.50
CA GLU A 99 -5.67 -2.19 -10.03
C GLU A 99 -4.43 -2.52 -9.20
N ILE A 100 -4.48 -3.61 -8.43
CA ILE A 100 -3.34 -4.07 -7.62
C ILE A 100 -2.75 -5.32 -8.24
N LEU A 101 -1.52 -5.19 -8.72
CA LEU A 101 -0.74 -6.26 -9.28
C LEU A 101 0.19 -6.84 -8.21
N MET A 102 0.07 -8.14 -7.94
CA MET A 102 1.08 -8.89 -7.18
C MET A 102 1.91 -9.76 -8.13
N ILE A 103 3.21 -9.71 -7.95
CA ILE A 103 4.23 -10.35 -8.79
C ILE A 103 5.03 -11.31 -7.90
N PRO A 104 5.25 -12.57 -8.35
CA PRO A 104 6.15 -13.50 -7.68
C PRO A 104 7.51 -12.88 -7.40
N GLY A 105 7.93 -12.74 -6.15
CA GLY A 105 9.20 -12.13 -5.78
C GLY A 105 9.23 -11.60 -4.35
N GLY A 106 10.42 -11.20 -3.92
CA GLY A 106 10.65 -10.53 -2.64
C GLY A 106 9.81 -9.26 -2.44
N TRP A 107 9.61 -8.88 -1.19
CA TRP A 107 8.83 -7.70 -0.82
C TRP A 107 9.45 -6.48 -1.46
N SER A 108 8.62 -5.82 -2.23
CA SER A 108 8.86 -4.50 -2.75
C SER A 108 7.52 -3.94 -3.17
N TYR A 109 7.35 -2.63 -3.03
CA TYR A 109 6.04 -2.03 -3.11
C TYR A 109 6.10 -0.70 -3.87
N GLU A 110 5.24 -0.55 -4.86
CA GLU A 110 5.06 0.69 -5.63
C GLU A 110 3.60 1.10 -5.60
N SER A 111 3.35 2.39 -5.36
CA SER A 111 2.04 3.01 -5.50
C SER A 111 2.13 4.10 -6.53
N MET A 112 1.18 4.10 -7.44
CA MET A 112 1.06 5.10 -8.49
C MET A 112 -0.35 5.70 -8.48
N GLU A 113 -0.42 7.02 -8.61
CA GLU A 113 -1.68 7.74 -8.73
C GLU A 113 -1.70 8.60 -9.97
N ALA A 114 -2.81 8.53 -10.70
CA ALA A 114 -3.09 9.40 -11.83
C ALA A 114 -4.30 10.31 -11.53
N TRP A 115 -4.11 11.61 -11.71
CA TRP A 115 -5.13 12.64 -11.50
C TRP A 115 -5.40 13.40 -12.80
N TYR A 116 -6.64 13.36 -13.27
CA TYR A 116 -7.06 13.99 -14.51
C TYR A 116 -7.15 15.52 -14.39
N PRO A 117 -6.93 16.26 -15.50
CA PRO A 117 -7.24 17.69 -15.57
C PRO A 117 -8.62 18.02 -15.00
N GLY A 118 -8.71 19.09 -14.21
CA GLY A 118 -9.97 19.56 -13.60
C GLY A 118 -10.39 18.81 -12.33
N THR A 119 -9.67 17.75 -11.94
CA THR A 119 -9.89 17.12 -10.62
C THR A 119 -9.30 17.98 -9.50
N VAL A 120 -9.71 17.74 -8.26
CA VAL A 120 -9.23 18.46 -7.06
C VAL A 120 -7.69 18.44 -6.93
N TRP A 121 -7.04 17.36 -7.40
CA TRP A 121 -5.59 17.17 -7.31
C TRP A 121 -4.84 17.61 -8.58
N ASN A 122 -5.56 17.97 -9.65
CA ASN A 122 -4.98 18.51 -10.87
C ASN A 122 -5.91 19.58 -11.51
N PRO A 123 -6.26 20.65 -10.76
CA PRO A 123 -7.32 21.58 -11.15
C PRO A 123 -6.96 22.42 -12.39
N HIS A 124 -5.69 22.76 -12.55
CA HIS A 124 -5.18 23.59 -13.65
C HIS A 124 -4.26 22.82 -14.62
N GLY A 125 -4.18 21.49 -14.50
CA GLY A 125 -3.32 20.70 -15.37
C GLY A 125 -3.86 20.63 -16.79
N ARG A 126 -2.95 20.71 -17.76
CA ARG A 126 -3.30 20.46 -19.18
C ARG A 126 -3.28 18.99 -19.55
N ASN A 127 -2.58 18.18 -18.76
CA ASN A 127 -2.41 16.74 -18.96
C ASN A 127 -2.66 16.00 -17.64
N THR A 128 -3.01 14.72 -17.72
CA THR A 128 -3.10 13.83 -16.55
C THR A 128 -1.75 13.76 -15.84
N ALA A 129 -1.73 14.14 -14.56
CA ALA A 129 -0.54 14.05 -13.71
C ALA A 129 -0.45 12.64 -13.14
N ILE A 130 0.72 12.00 -13.28
CA ILE A 130 0.98 10.66 -12.74
C ILE A 130 2.18 10.77 -11.80
N TYR A 131 2.01 10.32 -10.57
CA TYR A 131 3.07 10.23 -9.58
C TYR A 131 3.31 8.77 -9.23
N SER A 132 4.56 8.42 -8.94
CA SER A 132 4.96 7.10 -8.48
C SER A 132 5.91 7.22 -7.30
N ASP A 133 5.63 6.46 -6.26
CA ASP A 133 6.56 6.22 -5.16
C ASP A 133 6.73 4.70 -5.00
N TYR A 134 7.96 4.27 -4.75
CA TYR A 134 8.30 2.86 -4.59
C TYR A 134 9.29 2.61 -3.47
N GLU A 135 9.26 1.40 -2.92
CA GLU A 135 10.24 0.88 -1.97
C GLU A 135 10.70 -0.51 -2.39
N GLY A 136 12.00 -0.76 -2.23
CA GLY A 136 12.55 -2.11 -2.33
C GLY A 136 12.44 -2.85 -1.00
N ASN A 137 13.17 -3.97 -0.91
CA ASN A 137 13.21 -4.76 0.33
C ASN A 137 13.74 -3.98 1.54
N ASN A 138 14.58 -2.97 1.32
CA ASN A 138 15.13 -2.13 2.39
C ASN A 138 14.19 -0.99 2.83
N GLY A 139 13.00 -0.89 2.24
CA GLY A 139 12.04 0.18 2.53
C GLY A 139 12.45 1.55 1.96
N ARG A 140 11.77 2.60 2.43
CA ARG A 140 12.04 4.01 2.10
C ARG A 140 12.53 4.80 3.30
N THR A 141 13.45 5.73 3.03
CA THR A 141 13.93 6.73 4.00
C THR A 141 13.23 8.08 3.84
N ALA A 142 12.80 8.42 2.63
CA ALA A 142 12.11 9.68 2.33
C ALA A 142 10.59 9.53 2.30
N TYR A 143 9.89 10.61 2.69
CA TYR A 143 8.44 10.70 2.62
C TYR A 143 7.93 10.54 1.18
N ALA A 144 6.83 9.82 0.98
CA ALA A 144 6.24 9.60 -0.34
C ALA A 144 5.69 10.91 -0.94
N GLN A 145 5.97 11.17 -2.22
CA GLN A 145 5.45 12.34 -2.94
C GLN A 145 3.93 12.32 -3.04
N ILE A 146 3.33 11.16 -3.26
CA ILE A 146 1.88 10.92 -3.26
C ILE A 146 1.28 11.16 -1.85
N GLY A 147 2.12 11.11 -0.82
CA GLY A 147 1.74 11.37 0.57
C GLY A 147 1.01 10.20 1.22
N GLY A 148 0.00 10.50 2.05
CA GLY A 148 -0.65 9.52 2.92
C GLY A 148 -1.24 8.29 2.19
N CYS A 149 -1.70 8.45 0.95
CA CYS A 149 -2.29 7.36 0.18
C CYS A 149 -1.31 6.20 -0.05
N TYR A 150 -0.01 6.51 -0.21
CA TYR A 150 1.05 5.51 -0.34
C TYR A 150 1.06 4.54 0.86
N TYR A 151 1.08 5.10 2.07
CA TYR A 151 1.14 4.35 3.33
C TYR A 151 -0.16 3.61 3.62
N SER A 152 -1.30 4.22 3.29
CA SER A 152 -2.62 3.61 3.43
C SER A 152 -2.82 2.38 2.54
N ALA A 153 -2.40 2.46 1.28
CA ALA A 153 -2.42 1.32 0.37
C ALA A 153 -1.41 0.24 0.82
N ARG A 154 -0.21 0.65 1.26
CA ARG A 154 0.81 -0.27 1.79
C ARG A 154 0.30 -1.08 2.98
N LEU A 155 -0.38 -0.43 3.92
CA LEU A 155 -1.02 -1.10 5.06
C LEU A 155 -2.01 -2.17 4.61
N ALA A 156 -2.94 -1.83 3.71
CA ALA A 156 -3.94 -2.78 3.23
C ALA A 156 -3.32 -3.96 2.46
N VAL A 157 -2.26 -3.73 1.68
CA VAL A 157 -1.50 -4.78 1.00
C VAL A 157 -0.82 -5.70 2.01
N CYS A 158 -0.11 -5.13 2.99
CA CYS A 158 0.57 -5.91 4.02
C CYS A 158 -0.42 -6.78 4.81
N GLU A 159 -1.58 -6.24 5.19
CA GLU A 159 -2.66 -7.01 5.85
C GLU A 159 -3.05 -8.27 5.08
N GLN A 160 -3.21 -8.15 3.75
CA GLN A 160 -3.55 -9.29 2.91
C GLN A 160 -2.43 -10.33 2.85
N LEU A 161 -1.18 -9.89 2.67
CA LEU A 161 -0.02 -10.77 2.61
C LEU A 161 0.25 -11.48 3.94
N ILE A 162 0.02 -10.80 5.07
CA ILE A 162 0.05 -11.40 6.42
C ILE A 162 -1.01 -12.49 6.55
N LYS A 163 -2.25 -12.20 6.12
CA LYS A 163 -3.36 -13.15 6.17
C LYS A 163 -3.06 -14.41 5.36
N GLU A 164 -2.45 -14.26 4.19
CA GLU A 164 -2.09 -15.39 3.32
C GLU A 164 -0.76 -16.06 3.70
N ARG A 165 0.04 -15.45 4.58
CA ARG A 165 1.41 -15.86 4.90
C ARG A 165 2.27 -16.02 3.64
N ARG A 166 2.24 -14.99 2.82
CA ARG A 166 2.98 -14.92 1.55
C ARG A 166 3.68 -13.58 1.41
N GLN A 167 4.71 -13.55 0.58
CA GLN A 167 5.42 -12.36 0.14
C GLN A 167 5.20 -12.14 -1.35
N ALA A 168 5.16 -10.89 -1.79
CA ALA A 168 5.12 -10.54 -3.20
C ALA A 168 5.76 -9.18 -3.43
N THR A 169 6.16 -8.94 -4.68
CA THR A 169 6.35 -7.59 -5.20
C THR A 169 4.98 -7.03 -5.59
N VAL A 170 4.59 -5.86 -5.10
CA VAL A 170 3.24 -5.32 -5.28
C VAL A 170 3.26 -3.95 -5.93
N VAL A 171 2.42 -3.76 -6.95
CA VAL A 171 2.20 -2.48 -7.63
C VAL A 171 0.73 -2.10 -7.50
N VAL A 172 0.45 -0.97 -6.87
CA VAL A 172 -0.91 -0.40 -6.74
C VAL A 172 -1.04 0.73 -7.74
N LEU A 173 -1.94 0.59 -8.70
CA LEU A 173 -2.27 1.60 -9.69
C LEU A 173 -3.64 2.18 -9.34
N ARG A 174 -3.71 3.49 -9.17
CA ARG A 174 -4.96 4.21 -8.91
C ARG A 174 -5.20 5.27 -9.96
N GLU A 175 -6.28 5.10 -10.72
CA GLU A 175 -6.76 6.07 -11.67
C GLU A 175 -7.96 6.82 -11.10
N ALA A 176 -7.75 8.08 -10.70
CA ALA A 176 -8.82 8.96 -10.21
C ALA A 176 -9.40 9.74 -11.39
N ARG A 177 -10.51 9.24 -11.94
CA ARG A 177 -11.14 9.77 -13.14
C ARG A 177 -11.92 11.07 -12.85
N PRO A 178 -12.32 11.83 -13.90
CA PRO A 178 -12.95 13.14 -13.73
C PRO A 178 -14.24 13.16 -12.90
N GLY A 179 -14.97 12.04 -12.80
CA GLY A 179 -16.15 11.93 -11.95
C GLY A 179 -15.84 11.88 -10.45
N TYR A 180 -14.56 11.73 -10.07
CA TYR A 180 -14.14 11.83 -8.68
C TYR A 180 -14.02 13.28 -8.22
N ILE A 181 -15.17 13.85 -7.85
CA ILE A 181 -15.34 15.27 -7.54
C ILE A 181 -15.12 15.64 -6.06
N MET A 182 -15.06 14.66 -5.14
CA MET A 182 -15.06 14.92 -3.70
C MET A 182 -13.78 14.40 -3.02
N PRO A 183 -13.05 15.22 -2.24
CA PRO A 183 -11.89 14.76 -1.48
C PRO A 183 -12.32 14.06 -0.19
N ILE A 184 -12.43 12.73 -0.22
CA ILE A 184 -12.95 11.91 0.91
C ILE A 184 -11.88 11.64 1.97
N GLY A 185 -10.62 11.91 1.64
CA GLY A 185 -9.47 11.69 2.51
C GLY A 185 -8.76 10.36 2.24
N VAL A 186 -7.59 10.23 2.86
CA VAL A 186 -6.61 9.16 2.62
C VAL A 186 -7.15 7.77 2.97
N TRP A 187 -8.06 7.67 3.94
CA TRP A 187 -8.67 6.40 4.36
C TRP A 187 -9.43 5.70 3.22
N GLN A 188 -9.98 6.44 2.25
CA GLN A 188 -10.69 5.88 1.10
C GLN A 188 -9.78 4.96 0.26
N VAL A 189 -8.48 5.29 0.16
CA VAL A 189 -7.49 4.45 -0.54
C VAL A 189 -7.30 3.13 0.19
N ARG A 190 -7.11 3.16 1.52
CA ARG A 190 -6.96 1.95 2.33
C ARG A 190 -8.17 1.02 2.20
N GLU A 191 -9.38 1.56 2.32
CA GLU A 191 -10.59 0.74 2.24
C GLU A 191 -10.84 0.20 0.83
N ASN A 192 -10.47 0.95 -0.22
CA ASN A 192 -10.56 0.45 -1.60
C ASN A 192 -9.59 -0.69 -1.88
N VAL A 193 -8.35 -0.58 -1.41
CA VAL A 193 -7.37 -1.66 -1.53
C VAL A 193 -7.83 -2.88 -0.72
N ARG A 194 -8.34 -2.70 0.51
CA ARG A 194 -8.95 -3.79 1.27
C ARG A 194 -10.13 -4.41 0.55
N ASN A 195 -10.98 -3.61 -0.08
CA ASN A 195 -12.13 -4.10 -0.85
C ASN A 195 -11.67 -4.95 -2.04
N ALA A 196 -10.66 -4.49 -2.79
CA ALA A 196 -10.05 -5.27 -3.86
C ALA A 196 -9.50 -6.62 -3.34
N MET A 197 -8.77 -6.60 -2.23
CA MET A 197 -8.12 -7.78 -1.63
C MET A 197 -9.10 -8.78 -0.97
N ARG A 198 -10.33 -8.35 -0.68
CA ARG A 198 -11.41 -9.25 -0.21
C ARG A 198 -11.96 -10.13 -1.33
N ASN A 199 -11.86 -9.67 -2.58
CA ASN A 199 -12.30 -10.42 -3.74
C ASN A 199 -11.27 -11.47 -4.14
N VAL A 200 -11.72 -12.52 -4.84
CA VAL A 200 -10.82 -13.51 -5.42
C VAL A 200 -10.00 -12.84 -6.52
N PRO A 201 -8.65 -12.93 -6.50
CA PRO A 201 -7.83 -12.32 -7.53
C PRO A 201 -7.97 -13.04 -8.86
N TYR A 202 -7.80 -12.28 -9.94
CA TYR A 202 -7.51 -12.87 -11.25
C TYR A 202 -6.07 -13.37 -11.25
N LYS A 203 -5.88 -14.66 -11.55
CA LYS A 203 -4.57 -15.32 -11.54
C LYS A 203 -4.06 -15.52 -12.96
N TYR A 204 -2.78 -15.25 -13.16
CA TYR A 204 -2.12 -15.35 -14.45
C TYR A 204 -0.76 -16.05 -14.33
N ASN A 205 -0.33 -16.67 -15.42
CA ASN A 205 0.95 -17.36 -15.48
C ASN A 205 2.07 -16.44 -15.95
N THR A 206 1.73 -15.38 -16.69
CA THR A 206 2.70 -14.42 -17.21
C THR A 206 2.37 -12.99 -16.80
N LEU A 207 3.42 -12.16 -16.68
CA LEU A 207 3.27 -10.73 -16.44
C LEU A 207 2.45 -10.04 -17.55
N ASN A 208 2.63 -10.47 -18.80
CA ASN A 208 1.95 -9.87 -19.94
C ASN A 208 0.43 -10.06 -19.90
N GLU A 209 -0.04 -11.23 -19.48
CA GLU A 209 -1.48 -11.50 -19.29
C GLU A 209 -2.06 -10.59 -18.19
N ALA A 210 -1.37 -10.50 -17.05
CA ALA A 210 -1.77 -9.64 -15.95
C ALA A 210 -1.81 -8.15 -16.37
N LEU A 211 -0.78 -7.68 -17.09
CA LEU A 211 -0.73 -6.32 -17.62
C LEU A 211 -1.78 -6.05 -18.69
N SER A 212 -2.14 -7.03 -19.52
CA SER A 212 -3.23 -6.92 -20.48
C SER A 212 -4.56 -6.71 -19.78
N ARG A 213 -4.81 -7.44 -18.69
CA ARG A 213 -6.00 -7.23 -17.85
C ARG A 213 -6.07 -5.82 -17.29
N ILE A 214 -4.98 -5.35 -16.67
CA ILE A 214 -4.90 -4.01 -16.10
C ILE A 214 -5.14 -2.95 -17.19
N SER A 215 -4.51 -3.11 -18.36
CA SER A 215 -4.68 -2.19 -19.48
C SER A 215 -6.11 -2.17 -20.05
N SER A 216 -6.90 -3.22 -19.85
CA SER A 216 -8.32 -3.24 -20.26
C SER A 216 -9.23 -2.45 -19.31
N ARG A 217 -8.74 -2.14 -18.10
CA ARG A 217 -9.49 -1.46 -17.05
C ARG A 217 -9.15 0.02 -16.95
N LEU A 218 -7.87 0.36 -17.13
CA LEU A 218 -7.37 1.74 -17.10
C LEU A 218 -7.68 2.45 -18.42
N GLU A 219 -8.07 3.73 -18.33
CA GLU A 219 -8.23 4.59 -19.51
C GLU A 219 -6.88 5.16 -19.97
N ILE A 220 -5.99 5.45 -19.03
CA ILE A 220 -4.63 5.91 -19.32
C ILE A 220 -3.81 4.73 -19.88
N PRO A 221 -3.16 4.89 -21.04
CA PRO A 221 -2.35 3.83 -21.63
C PRO A 221 -1.28 3.31 -20.67
N LEU A 222 -1.19 1.98 -20.53
CA LEU A 222 -0.24 1.31 -19.62
C LEU A 222 1.21 1.79 -19.81
N LYS A 223 1.61 2.14 -21.03
CA LYS A 223 2.93 2.71 -21.34
C LYS A 223 3.25 3.95 -20.51
N ARG A 224 2.28 4.82 -20.23
CA ARG A 224 2.48 6.02 -19.39
C ARG A 224 2.77 5.63 -17.94
N TRP A 225 2.06 4.62 -17.42
CA TRP A 225 2.32 4.08 -16.09
C TRP A 225 3.72 3.47 -16.01
N ILE A 226 4.09 2.61 -16.96
CA ILE A 226 5.42 1.98 -17.00
C ILE A 226 6.55 3.01 -17.07
N ASN A 227 6.37 4.09 -17.84
CA ASN A 227 7.40 5.12 -17.96
C ASN A 227 7.62 5.90 -16.66
N GLN A 228 6.56 6.10 -15.87
CA GLN A 228 6.61 6.82 -14.61
C GLN A 228 6.99 5.92 -13.43
N GLY A 229 6.62 4.64 -13.49
CA GLY A 229 6.92 3.64 -12.47
C GLY A 229 8.41 3.28 -12.49
N SER A 230 9.02 3.21 -11.32
CA SER A 230 10.40 2.74 -11.18
C SER A 230 10.45 1.23 -11.03
N LEU A 231 9.59 0.67 -10.17
CA LEU A 231 9.63 -0.74 -9.85
C LEU A 231 9.02 -1.59 -10.97
N LEU A 232 7.86 -1.18 -11.50
CA LEU A 232 7.25 -1.84 -12.66
C LEU A 232 8.18 -1.81 -13.88
N LYS A 233 8.87 -0.69 -14.10
CA LYS A 233 9.87 -0.54 -15.17
C LYS A 233 11.05 -1.48 -14.94
N ASN A 234 11.60 -1.53 -13.74
CA ASN A 234 12.69 -2.45 -13.41
C ASN A 234 12.28 -3.90 -13.66
N ILE A 235 11.07 -4.32 -13.29
CA ILE A 235 10.60 -5.70 -13.53
C ILE A 235 10.50 -6.03 -15.02
N LEU A 236 10.08 -5.07 -15.85
CA LEU A 236 9.93 -5.27 -17.29
C LEU A 236 11.26 -5.29 -18.04
N TYR A 237 12.23 -4.46 -17.64
CA TYR A 237 13.50 -4.30 -18.36
C TYR A 237 14.66 -5.08 -17.72
N GLN A 238 14.64 -5.30 -16.41
CA GLN A 238 15.66 -6.04 -15.70
C GLN A 238 15.25 -7.51 -15.60
N ARG A 239 15.75 -8.33 -16.53
CA ARG A 239 15.67 -9.79 -16.41
C ARG A 239 16.31 -10.24 -15.10
N ARG A 240 15.65 -11.14 -14.37
CA ARG A 240 16.25 -11.70 -13.15
C ARG A 240 17.48 -12.51 -13.53
N ILE A 241 18.51 -12.49 -12.70
CA ILE A 241 19.70 -13.32 -12.90
C ILE A 241 19.33 -14.81 -13.03
N THR A 242 18.26 -15.26 -12.36
CA THR A 242 17.70 -16.61 -12.51
C THR A 242 17.21 -16.95 -13.92
N ASP A 243 16.79 -15.96 -14.70
CA ASP A 243 16.35 -16.14 -16.08
C ASP A 243 17.53 -16.42 -17.02
N TYR A 244 18.74 -16.00 -16.64
CA TYR A 244 19.96 -16.39 -17.34
C TYR A 244 20.31 -17.86 -17.09
N PHE A 245 20.15 -18.34 -15.86
CA PHE A 245 20.47 -19.73 -15.50
C PHE A 245 19.49 -20.77 -16.07
N LYS A 246 18.23 -20.39 -16.34
CA LYS A 246 17.27 -21.27 -17.05
C LYS A 246 17.60 -21.50 -18.52
N LYS A 247 18.52 -20.73 -19.10
CA LYS A 247 18.80 -20.73 -20.55
C LYS A 247 20.04 -21.52 -20.98
N ASN A 248 20.68 -22.26 -20.07
CA ASN A 248 21.74 -23.20 -20.42
C ASN A 248 21.17 -24.63 -20.47
N PRO A 249 20.61 -25.10 -21.61
CA PRO A 249 20.49 -26.52 -21.81
C PRO A 249 21.90 -27.10 -21.80
N THR A 250 22.16 -28.07 -20.91
CA THR A 250 23.33 -28.93 -21.00
C THR A 250 23.41 -29.50 -22.42
N PRO A 251 24.54 -29.42 -23.11
CA PRO A 251 24.69 -30.07 -24.40
C PRO A 251 24.46 -31.59 -24.20
N PRO A 252 23.70 -32.25 -25.10
CA PRO A 252 23.58 -33.70 -25.03
C PRO A 252 24.96 -34.34 -25.24
N ASN A 253 25.27 -35.31 -24.38
CA ASN A 253 26.44 -36.21 -24.50
C ASN A 253 26.37 -37.04 -25.78
#